data_AF-A0A928I027-F1
#
_entry.id   AF-A0A928I027-F1
#
_cell.length_a   1.000
_cell.length_b   1.000
_cell.length_c   1.000
_cell.angle_alpha   90.00
_cell.angle_beta   90.00
_cell.angle_gamma   90.00
#
_symmetry.space_group_name_H-M   'P 1'
#
loop_
_entity.id
_entity.type
_entity.pdbx_description
1 polymer ?
#
loop_
_entity_poly.entity_id
_entity_poly.type
_entity_poly.pdbx_seq_one_letter_code
_entity_poly.pdbx_strand_id
1 'polypeptide(L)'
;MNSYDAKPTVVYIIGALLYGGVIEEVMLRLFWMSLIAFILWKLFARKAEKPTLAILVASNIIAALLFAAGHLPATFMMIGNSPLIIFRCFLLNGGFGLLFGYLYRKHGLRYSMLAHAGCHIVSKLIWILFV
;
A
#
# COMPACT_ATOMS: atom_id res chain seq x y z
N MET A 1 -2.04 -18.96 18.48
CA MET A 1 -3.27 -18.20 18.74
C MET A 1 -3.58 -17.43 17.47
N ASN A 2 -4.72 -17.69 16.83
CA ASN A 2 -5.04 -17.02 15.57
C ASN A 2 -5.34 -15.55 15.89
N SER A 3 -4.72 -14.64 15.16
CA SER A 3 -4.93 -13.19 15.38
C SER A 3 -6.38 -12.75 15.14
N TYR A 4 -7.21 -13.63 14.57
CA TYR A 4 -8.63 -13.44 14.30
C TYR A 4 -9.57 -13.89 15.43
N ASP A 5 -9.04 -14.57 16.46
CA ASP A 5 -9.84 -15.14 17.55
C ASP A 5 -10.41 -14.07 18.50
N ALA A 6 -9.88 -12.84 18.43
CA ALA A 6 -10.33 -11.69 19.21
C ALA A 6 -10.79 -10.55 18.30
N LYS A 7 -11.93 -9.93 18.64
CA LYS A 7 -12.44 -8.76 17.91
C LYS A 7 -11.42 -7.60 17.99
N PRO A 8 -11.26 -6.80 16.91
CA PRO A 8 -10.32 -5.69 16.91
C PRO A 8 -10.71 -4.64 17.95
N THR A 9 -9.75 -4.24 18.79
CA THR A 9 -9.97 -3.15 19.76
C THR A 9 -10.01 -1.79 19.06
N VAL A 10 -10.62 -0.79 19.73
CA VAL A 10 -10.64 0.60 19.22
C VAL A 10 -9.23 1.12 18.98
N VAL A 11 -8.29 0.83 19.89
CA VAL A 11 -6.88 1.22 19.75
C VAL A 11 -6.25 0.62 18.50
N TYR A 12 -6.52 -0.66 18.23
CA TYR A 12 -6.02 -1.33 17.03
C TYR A 12 -6.61 -0.72 15.75
N ILE A 13 -7.89 -0.36 15.76
CA ILE A 13 -8.54 0.32 14.62
C ILE A 13 -7.88 1.68 14.38
N ILE A 14 -7.70 2.51 15.42
CA ILE A 14 -7.02 3.81 15.30
C ILE A 14 -5.60 3.63 14.75
N GLY A 15 -4.86 2.63 15.24
CA GLY A 15 -3.53 2.30 14.74
C GLY A 15 -3.53 1.95 13.25
N ALA A 16 -4.49 1.15 12.78
CA ALA A 16 -4.62 0.84 11.35
C ALA A 16 -4.92 2.09 10.50
N LEU A 17 -5.74 3.02 11.00
CA LEU A 17 -6.08 4.24 10.26
C LEU A 17 -4.90 5.23 10.19
N LEU A 18 -4.19 5.42 11.30
CA LEU A 18 -3.08 6.38 11.35
C LEU A 18 -1.81 5.78 10.75
N TYR A 19 -1.42 4.58 11.16
CA TYR A 19 -0.22 3.96 10.63
C TYR A 19 -0.43 3.49 9.19
N GLY A 20 -1.41 2.63 8.95
CA GLY A 20 -1.71 2.12 7.61
C GLY A 20 -2.22 3.21 6.67
N GLY A 21 -3.24 3.97 7.10
CA GLY A 21 -3.83 5.00 6.25
C GLY A 21 -2.97 6.25 6.02
N VAL A 22 -2.05 6.61 6.92
CA VAL A 22 -1.25 7.85 6.79
C VAL A 22 0.24 7.55 6.65
N ILE A 23 0.85 6.85 7.62
CA ILE A 23 2.31 6.64 7.64
C ILE A 23 2.76 5.83 6.42
N GLU A 24 2.08 4.72 6.11
CA GLU A 24 2.44 3.92 4.94
C GLU A 24 2.31 4.70 3.64
N GLU A 25 1.30 5.57 3.49
CA GLU A 25 1.15 6.42 2.31
C GLU A 25 2.24 7.49 2.20
N VAL A 26 2.66 8.11 3.32
CA VAL A 26 3.82 9.01 3.32
C VAL A 26 5.07 8.27 2.88
N MET A 27 5.35 7.11 3.46
CA MET A 27 6.56 6.34 3.14
C MET A 27 6.55 5.83 1.70
N LEU A 28 5.43 5.26 1.24
CA LEU A 28 5.39 4.60 -0.06
C LEU A 28 5.12 5.58 -1.20
N ARG A 29 4.21 6.55 -1.03
CA ARG A 29 3.76 7.41 -2.14
C ARG A 29 4.57 8.68 -2.17
N LEU A 30 4.65 9.39 -1.03
CA LEU A 30 5.43 10.63 -0.99
C LEU A 30 6.93 10.35 -1.14
N PHE A 31 7.48 9.37 -0.41
CA PHE A 31 8.91 9.06 -0.50
C PHE A 31 9.26 8.07 -1.62
N TRP A 32 8.90 6.78 -1.51
CA TRP A 32 9.40 5.76 -2.44
C TRP A 32 8.96 5.96 -3.89
N MET A 33 7.67 6.15 -4.15
CA MET A 33 7.16 6.33 -5.51
C MET A 33 7.75 7.58 -6.17
N SER A 34 7.88 8.69 -5.43
CA SER A 34 8.52 9.92 -5.94
C SER A 34 10.01 9.74 -6.19
N LEU A 35 10.74 9.03 -5.30
CA LEU A 35 12.15 8.72 -5.47
C LEU A 35 12.39 7.84 -6.71
N ILE A 36 11.58 6.81 -6.90
CA ILE A 36 11.64 5.94 -8.08
C ILE A 36 11.33 6.75 -9.34
N ALA A 37 10.29 7.59 -9.32
CA ALA A 37 9.96 8.46 -10.47
C ALA A 37 11.10 9.41 -10.81
N PHE A 38 11.74 9.98 -9.80
CA PHE A 38 12.90 10.86 -9.97
C PHE A 38 14.08 10.11 -10.59
N ILE A 39 14.43 8.92 -10.08
CA ILE A 39 15.53 8.10 -10.62
C ILE A 39 15.24 7.71 -12.07
N LEU A 40 14.06 7.14 -12.35
CA LEU A 40 13.67 6.75 -13.72
C LEU A 40 13.66 7.94 -14.68
N TRP A 41 13.20 9.11 -14.22
CA TRP A 41 13.25 10.33 -15.02
C TRP A 41 14.69 10.75 -15.33
N LYS A 42 15.60 10.72 -14.36
CA LYS A 42 17.02 11.05 -14.58
C LYS A 42 17.73 10.06 -15.50
N LEU A 43 17.37 8.78 -15.46
CA LEU A 43 17.99 7.73 -16.28
C LEU A 43 17.45 7.72 -17.72
N PHE A 44 16.14 7.85 -17.91
CA PHE A 44 15.49 7.56 -19.19
C PHE A 44 14.88 8.77 -19.89
N ALA A 45 14.67 9.89 -19.18
CA ALA A 45 13.97 11.04 -19.72
C ALA A 45 14.54 12.39 -19.22
N ARG A 46 15.86 12.46 -19.02
CA ARG A 46 16.54 13.64 -18.45
C ARG A 46 16.31 14.95 -19.23
N LYS A 47 16.03 14.85 -20.54
CA LYS A 47 15.73 15.99 -21.41
C LYS A 47 14.27 16.47 -21.32
N ALA A 48 13.37 15.66 -20.77
CA ALA A 48 11.99 16.06 -20.55
C ALA A 48 11.89 16.95 -19.33
N GLU A 49 11.06 18.00 -19.37
CA GLU A 49 10.87 18.94 -18.25
C GLU A 49 10.30 18.27 -16.99
N LYS A 50 9.53 17.19 -17.16
CA LYS A 50 8.90 16.43 -16.07
C LYS A 50 8.85 14.93 -16.39
N PRO A 51 8.71 14.05 -15.37
CA PRO A 51 8.52 12.62 -15.58
C PRO A 51 7.34 12.33 -16.52
N THR A 52 7.54 11.42 -17.48
CA THR A 52 6.49 11.00 -18.41
C THR A 52 5.44 10.16 -17.70
N LEU A 53 4.24 10.02 -18.31
CA LEU A 53 3.20 9.14 -17.77
C LEU A 53 3.71 7.69 -17.61
N ALA A 54 4.50 7.21 -18.57
CA ALA A 54 5.09 5.87 -18.50
C ALA A 54 6.00 5.72 -17.27
N ILE A 55 6.83 6.72 -16.98
CA ILE A 55 7.67 6.72 -15.77
C ILE A 55 6.79 6.70 -14.51
N LEU A 56 5.78 7.57 -14.43
CA LEU A 56 4.90 7.63 -13.26
C LEU A 56 4.13 6.32 -13.02
N VAL A 57 3.68 5.66 -14.09
CA VAL A 57 3.02 4.35 -14.02
C VAL A 57 4.01 3.27 -13.59
N ALA A 58 5.21 3.25 -14.15
CA ALA A 58 6.27 2.31 -13.76
C ALA A 58 6.65 2.49 -12.28
N SER A 59 6.80 3.73 -11.81
CA SER A 59 7.08 4.02 -10.40
C SER A 59 5.97 3.55 -9.47
N ASN A 60 4.70 3.68 -9.88
CA ASN A 60 3.58 3.14 -9.12
C ASN A 60 3.64 1.61 -9.02
N ILE A 61 3.89 0.92 -10.14
CA ILE A 61 4.01 -0.54 -10.17
C ILE A 61 5.14 -1.00 -9.25
N ILE A 62 6.33 -0.40 -9.34
CA ILE A 62 7.47 -0.76 -8.49
C ILE A 62 7.17 -0.47 -7.01
N ALA A 63 6.59 0.70 -6.69
CA ALA A 63 6.22 1.04 -5.32
C ALA A 63 5.14 0.09 -4.75
N ALA A 64 4.18 -0.34 -5.56
CA ALA A 64 3.16 -1.31 -5.15
C ALA A 64 3.75 -2.70 -4.89
N LEU A 65 4.73 -3.14 -5.69
CA LEU A 65 5.47 -4.37 -5.45
C LEU A 65 6.31 -4.29 -4.17
N LEU A 66 6.99 -3.16 -3.93
CA LEU A 66 7.73 -2.90 -2.69
C LEU A 66 6.80 -2.92 -1.48
N PHE A 67 5.61 -2.31 -1.60
CA PHE A 67 4.60 -2.30 -0.55
C PHE A 67 4.13 -3.73 -0.20
N ALA A 68 3.84 -4.54 -1.21
CA ALA A 68 3.49 -5.95 -1.02
C ALA A 68 4.64 -6.76 -0.40
N ALA A 69 5.87 -6.56 -0.86
CA ALA A 69 7.04 -7.23 -0.32
C ALA A 69 7.29 -6.84 1.15
N GLY A 70 7.11 -5.57 1.50
CA GLY A 70 7.20 -5.07 2.88
C GLY A 70 6.20 -5.71 3.84
N HIS A 71 5.10 -6.27 3.33
CA HIS A 71 4.09 -6.98 4.11
C HIS A 71 4.37 -8.48 4.29
N LEU A 72 5.33 -9.06 3.56
CA LEU A 72 5.64 -10.48 3.67
C LEU A 72 6.09 -10.91 5.08
N PRO A 73 6.99 -10.19 5.79
CA PRO A 73 7.43 -10.63 7.13
C PRO A 73 6.27 -10.76 8.11
N ALA A 74 5.39 -9.75 8.18
CA ALA A 74 4.21 -9.78 9.03
C ALA A 74 3.22 -10.88 8.60
N THR A 75 3.02 -11.04 7.29
CA THR A 75 2.15 -12.10 6.74
C THR A 75 2.66 -13.49 7.12
N PHE A 76 3.97 -13.73 7.00
CA PHE A 76 4.59 -15.02 7.33
C PHE A 76 4.49 -15.34 8.82
N MET A 77 4.68 -14.33 9.68
CA MET A 77 4.49 -14.49 11.13
C MET A 77 3.04 -14.83 11.50
N MET A 78 2.06 -14.28 10.79
CA MET A 78 0.64 -14.43 11.12
C MET A 78 0.00 -15.69 10.52
N ILE A 79 0.34 -16.06 9.29
CA ILE A 79 -0.41 -17.05 8.50
C ILE A 79 0.53 -18.09 7.82
N GLY A 80 1.86 -17.92 7.90
CA GLY A 80 2.84 -18.81 7.28
C GLY A 80 3.26 -18.38 5.86
N ASN A 81 4.11 -19.17 5.19
CA ASN A 81 4.88 -18.74 4.01
C ASN A 81 4.65 -19.56 2.72
N SER A 82 3.45 -20.08 2.50
CA SER A 82 3.15 -20.86 1.28
C SER A 82 3.04 -19.97 0.02
N PRO A 83 3.21 -20.54 -1.19
CA PRO A 83 3.02 -19.80 -2.44
C PRO A 83 1.65 -19.12 -2.55
N LEU A 84 0.60 -19.76 -2.04
CA LEU A 84 -0.75 -19.18 -2.00
C LEU A 84 -0.82 -17.95 -1.08
N ILE A 85 -0.14 -17.98 0.06
CA ILE A 85 -0.09 -16.83 0.99
C ILE A 85 0.72 -15.68 0.41
N ILE A 86 1.83 -15.97 -0.29
CA ILE A 86 2.60 -14.96 -1.03
C ILE A 86 1.72 -14.32 -2.11
N PHE A 87 1.05 -15.13 -2.92
CA PHE A 87 0.13 -14.64 -3.95
C PHE A 87 -0.97 -13.74 -3.34
N ARG A 88 -1.61 -14.18 -2.26
CA ARG A 88 -2.59 -13.37 -1.52
C ARG A 88 -2.01 -12.05 -1.04
N CYS A 89 -0.79 -12.05 -0.50
CA CYS A 89 -0.11 -10.84 -0.03
C CYS A 89 0.09 -9.83 -1.16
N PHE A 90 0.56 -10.30 -2.32
CA PHE A 90 0.77 -9.44 -3.49
C PHE A 90 -0.55 -8.98 -4.12
N LEU A 91 -1.57 -9.84 -4.16
CA LEU A 91 -2.87 -9.48 -4.69
C LEU A 91 -3.52 -8.37 -3.85
N LEU A 92 -3.55 -8.55 -2.52
CA LEU A 92 -4.21 -7.59 -1.63
C LEU A 92 -3.37 -6.32 -1.47
N ASN A 93 -2.13 -6.44 -1.00
CA ASN A 93 -1.30 -5.25 -0.75
C ASN A 93 -0.84 -4.59 -2.05
N GLY A 94 -0.39 -5.38 -3.03
CA GLY A 94 0.05 -4.85 -4.32
C GLY A 94 -1.10 -4.31 -5.16
N GLY A 95 -2.22 -5.04 -5.23
CA GLY A 95 -3.41 -4.61 -5.98
C GLY A 95 -4.01 -3.31 -5.45
N PHE A 96 -4.26 -3.20 -4.15
CA PHE A 96 -4.66 -1.93 -3.54
C PHE A 96 -3.55 -0.88 -3.65
N GLY A 97 -2.29 -1.30 -3.56
CA GLY A 97 -1.15 -0.41 -3.69
C GLY A 97 -1.08 0.31 -5.05
N LEU A 98 -1.45 -0.38 -6.14
CA LEU A 98 -1.59 0.19 -7.48
C LEU A 98 -2.70 1.24 -7.53
N LEU A 99 -3.85 0.96 -6.89
CA LEU A 99 -4.97 1.89 -6.79
C LEU A 99 -4.57 3.15 -6.00
N PHE A 100 -3.91 3.00 -4.85
CA PHE A 100 -3.50 4.13 -4.02
C PHE A 100 -2.47 5.01 -4.73
N GLY A 101 -1.49 4.42 -5.43
CA GLY A 101 -0.55 5.21 -6.23
C GLY A 101 -1.17 5.85 -7.48
N TYR A 102 -2.23 5.25 -8.06
CA TYR A 102 -3.04 5.90 -9.08
C TYR A 102 -3.78 7.14 -8.52
N LEU A 103 -4.36 7.04 -7.33
CA LEU A 103 -4.99 8.17 -6.66
C LEU A 103 -3.97 9.26 -6.30
N TYR A 104 -2.78 8.87 -5.87
CA TYR A 104 -1.69 9.81 -5.56
C TYR A 104 -1.32 10.64 -6.79
N ARG A 105 -1.09 9.99 -7.94
CA ARG A 105 -0.71 10.71 -9.17
C ARG A 105 -1.81 11.62 -9.73
N LYS A 106 -3.08 11.29 -9.50
CA LYS A 106 -4.22 11.98 -10.12
C LYS A 106 -4.84 13.04 -9.22
N HIS A 107 -4.86 12.79 -7.91
CA HIS A 107 -5.59 13.59 -6.93
C HIS A 107 -4.74 14.02 -5.72
N GLY A 108 -3.52 13.48 -5.58
CA GLY A 108 -2.59 13.82 -4.51
C GLY A 108 -2.69 12.91 -3.29
N LEU A 109 -1.77 13.13 -2.34
CA LEU A 109 -1.51 12.22 -1.22
C LEU A 109 -2.72 11.97 -0.32
N ARG A 110 -3.54 12.99 -0.08
CA ARG A 110 -4.74 12.90 0.78
C ARG A 110 -5.75 11.88 0.27
N TYR A 111 -5.88 11.72 -1.04
CA TYR A 111 -6.83 10.75 -1.62
C TYR A 111 -6.34 9.31 -1.46
N SER A 112 -5.03 9.07 -1.57
CA SER A 112 -4.43 7.78 -1.25
C SER A 112 -4.63 7.42 0.21
N MET A 113 -4.44 8.40 1.12
CA MET A 113 -4.64 8.21 2.55
C MET A 113 -6.09 7.84 2.89
N LEU A 114 -7.05 8.60 2.35
CA LEU A 114 -8.48 8.32 2.57
C LEU A 114 -8.90 6.96 1.99
N ALA A 115 -8.41 6.60 0.80
CA ALA A 115 -8.70 5.31 0.19
C ALA A 115 -8.13 4.14 1.01
N HIS A 116 -6.87 4.27 1.47
CA HIS A 116 -6.23 3.23 2.25
C HIS A 116 -6.84 3.09 3.65
N ALA A 117 -7.07 4.20 4.35
CA ALA A 117 -7.83 4.21 5.60
C ALA A 117 -9.23 3.60 5.40
N GLY A 118 -9.90 3.91 4.29
CA GLY A 118 -11.19 3.31 3.92
C GLY A 118 -11.13 1.78 3.80
N CYS A 119 -10.10 1.23 3.16
CA CYS A 119 -9.89 -0.22 3.11
C CYS A 119 -9.73 -0.83 4.50
N HIS A 120 -9.02 -0.16 5.42
CA HIS A 120 -8.96 -0.59 6.81
C HIS A 120 -10.33 -0.57 7.46
N ILE A 121 -11.12 0.51 7.35
CA ILE A 121 -12.48 0.59 7.90
C ILE A 121 -13.33 -0.58 7.40
N VAL A 122 -13.41 -0.78 6.09
CA VAL A 122 -14.21 -1.86 5.48
C VAL A 122 -13.76 -3.23 5.99
N SER A 123 -12.45 -3.50 6.02
CA SER A 123 -11.94 -4.79 6.51
C SER A 123 -12.23 -5.03 7.99
N LYS A 124 -12.17 -3.99 8.85
CA LYS A 124 -12.49 -4.13 10.28
C LYS A 124 -13.99 -4.29 10.51
N LEU A 125 -14.82 -3.61 9.74
CA LEU A 125 -16.28 -3.82 9.79
C LEU A 125 -16.64 -5.25 9.42
N ILE A 126 -16.03 -5.80 8.36
CA ILE A 126 -16.25 -7.20 7.98
C ILE A 126 -15.84 -8.14 9.12
N TRP A 127 -14.67 -7.93 9.73
CA TRP A 127 -14.23 -8.72 10.87
C TRP A 127 -15.21 -8.62 12.04
N ILE A 128 -15.61 -7.42 12.45
CA ILE A 128 -16.53 -7.23 13.58
C ILE A 128 -17.88 -7.91 13.34
N LEU A 129 -18.43 -7.83 12.13
CA LEU A 129 -19.78 -8.30 11.82
C LEU A 129 -19.85 -9.79 11.48
N PHE A 130 -18.80 -10.38 10.89
CA PHE A 130 -18.89 -11.70 10.26
C PHE A 130 -17.81 -12.71 10.68
N VAL A 131 -16.75 -12.28 11.37
CA VAL A 131 -15.66 -13.15 11.86
C VAL A 131 -15.59 -13.07 13.37
#